data_AF-A0A1V9YLG4-F1
#
_entry.id   AF-A0A1V9YLG4-F1
#
_cell.length_a   1.000
_cell.length_b   1.000
_cell.length_c   1.000
_cell.angle_alpha   90.00
_cell.angle_beta   90.00
_cell.angle_gamma   90.00
#
_symmetry.space_group_name_H-M   'P 1'
#
loop_
_entity.id
_entity.type
_entity.pdbx_description
1 polymer ?
#
loop_
_entity_poly.entity_id
_entity_poly.type
_entity_poly.pdbx_seq_one_letter_code
_entity_poly.pdbx_strand_id
1 'polypeptide(L)'
;MATDTDKSFASFLARFVHGNDRDCATCHSPFAFHHKQHKCRECARVVCSNCHALAKAKRKCGWLAHAEECPRCLYAHPPRSPVELPKAKRGLSHATARALQSVPGTPSGSPATGPCQLCRGAGPVDVDGARQRATQLESQIAALELRVAELQQVRAVAPVSDLEKENRRLKRQLEQAGMQVADDMSYAEAKARMTAISRRMAEIGSSDVTHPDKATQAALQGEYFTLEQEMEKCYVAMLASEEYELEVRAREVAWHTQHNVAHAAALAQVRRAIPVQVASLPKAALLRELAGRPDGPAFARRLKSVKALHLVRANPATLLVVHPCELVKLPFTKLCVLERQALYAALADVAAEWRKNDKNKHFADKLKWFKGLRDGLMRDVALLERHGPPDHPCDVPARCPALVESKAAEPYLTPGNFPSGAVFASPGDAAPMPEARHVAPPVSEDKAPPGPLRRPAPTSGVPMSLLAALQARKKD
;
A
#
# COMPACT_ATOMS: atom_id res chain seq x y z
N MET A 1 11.78 23.64 -13.31
CA MET A 1 12.98 23.09 -13.96
C MET A 1 13.91 22.62 -12.86
N ALA A 2 14.09 21.31 -12.70
CA ALA A 2 15.03 20.76 -11.72
C ALA A 2 16.46 21.03 -12.21
N THR A 3 17.31 21.57 -11.33
CA THR A 3 18.70 21.86 -11.64
C THR A 3 19.47 20.56 -11.88
N ASP A 4 20.55 20.55 -12.67
CA ASP A 4 21.33 19.32 -12.93
C ASP A 4 21.92 18.71 -11.65
N THR A 5 22.10 19.53 -10.61
CA THR A 5 22.41 19.12 -9.24
C THR A 5 21.32 18.24 -8.60
N ASP A 6 20.03 18.53 -8.82
CA ASP A 6 18.92 17.73 -8.29
C ASP A 6 18.83 16.35 -8.95
N LYS A 7 19.17 16.26 -10.25
CA LYS A 7 19.19 14.99 -10.99
C LYS A 7 20.37 14.10 -10.59
N SER A 8 21.54 14.70 -10.35
CA SER A 8 22.74 14.02 -9.85
C SER A 8 22.49 13.41 -8.47
N PHE A 9 21.87 14.16 -7.55
CA PHE A 9 21.55 13.71 -6.20
C PHE A 9 20.56 12.52 -6.18
N ALA A 10 19.48 12.60 -6.98
CA ALA A 10 18.53 11.50 -7.12
C ALA A 10 19.15 10.23 -7.73
N SER A 11 20.09 10.39 -8.68
CA SER A 11 20.83 9.27 -9.29
C SER A 11 21.88 8.67 -8.34
N PHE A 12 22.49 9.47 -7.48
CA PHE A 12 23.49 9.04 -6.50
C PHE A 12 22.85 8.23 -5.36
N LEU A 13 21.75 8.73 -4.78
CA LEU A 13 20.94 7.95 -3.81
C LEU A 13 20.43 6.63 -4.41
N ALA A 14 20.11 6.61 -5.71
CA ALA A 14 19.71 5.43 -6.44
C ALA A 14 20.84 4.43 -6.75
N ARG A 15 22.11 4.77 -6.49
CA ARG A 15 23.28 3.89 -6.65
C ARG A 15 23.82 3.38 -5.32
N PHE A 16 23.87 4.24 -4.30
CA PHE A 16 24.48 3.92 -3.00
C PHE A 16 23.68 2.93 -2.15
N VAL A 17 22.35 2.91 -2.31
CA VAL A 17 21.45 2.02 -1.55
C VAL A 17 21.30 0.63 -2.23
N HIS A 18 21.95 0.41 -3.39
CA HIS A 18 21.53 -0.65 -4.32
C HIS A 18 22.70 -1.49 -4.87
N GLY A 19 23.12 -2.51 -4.11
CA GLY A 19 23.60 -3.74 -4.73
C GLY A 19 22.54 -4.26 -5.71
N ASN A 20 22.97 -4.77 -6.88
CA ASN A 20 22.15 -4.95 -8.10
C ASN A 20 20.75 -5.59 -7.98
N ASP A 21 20.39 -6.21 -6.86
CA ASP A 21 19.07 -6.77 -6.62
C ASP A 21 18.29 -5.92 -5.58
N ARG A 22 17.44 -4.99 -6.04
CA ARG A 22 16.58 -4.15 -5.17
C ARG A 22 15.48 -4.94 -4.47
N ASP A 23 15.07 -6.04 -5.08
CA ASP A 23 13.93 -6.84 -4.67
C ASP A 23 14.33 -8.30 -4.54
N CYS A 24 13.65 -9.01 -3.63
CA CYS A 24 13.80 -10.46 -3.52
C CYS A 24 13.49 -11.14 -4.86
N ALA A 25 14.44 -11.91 -5.40
CA ALA A 25 14.28 -12.60 -6.69
C ALA A 25 13.15 -13.64 -6.75
N THR A 26 12.54 -13.96 -5.60
CA THR A 26 11.40 -14.89 -5.50
C THR A 26 10.06 -14.16 -5.36
N CYS A 27 9.92 -13.22 -4.41
CA CYS A 27 8.64 -12.57 -4.12
C CYS A 27 8.55 -11.12 -4.61
N HIS A 28 9.63 -10.58 -5.17
CA HIS A 28 9.73 -9.20 -5.66
C HIS A 28 9.41 -8.15 -4.59
N SER A 29 9.53 -8.50 -3.31
CA SER A 29 9.43 -7.53 -2.23
C SER A 29 10.75 -6.77 -2.12
N PRO A 30 10.73 -5.43 -2.00
CA PRO A 30 11.93 -4.63 -1.83
C PRO A 30 12.64 -5.01 -0.53
N PHE A 31 13.97 -5.02 -0.56
CA PHE A 31 14.76 -5.17 0.65
C PHE A 31 14.69 -3.87 1.46
N ALA A 32 14.06 -3.91 2.63
CA ALA A 32 14.16 -2.85 3.63
C ALA A 32 15.31 -3.14 4.61
N PHE A 33 15.76 -2.13 5.35
CA PHE A 33 16.89 -2.21 6.29
C PHE A 33 16.80 -3.39 7.28
N HIS A 34 15.59 -3.79 7.69
CA HIS A 34 15.38 -4.89 8.63
C HIS A 34 15.33 -6.29 7.99
N HIS A 35 15.33 -6.40 6.66
CA HIS A 35 15.26 -7.68 5.95
C HIS A 35 16.65 -8.21 5.63
N LYS A 36 17.09 -9.23 6.39
CA LYS A 36 18.32 -9.97 6.06
C LYS A 36 18.24 -10.56 4.65
N GLN A 37 19.26 -10.26 3.86
CA GLN A 37 19.45 -10.77 2.51
C GLN A 37 20.15 -12.13 2.56
N HIS A 38 19.71 -13.07 1.73
CA HIS A 38 20.34 -14.38 1.58
C HIS A 38 20.65 -14.64 0.12
N LYS A 39 21.88 -15.05 -0.19
CA LYS A 39 22.29 -15.42 -1.54
C LYS A 39 22.00 -16.90 -1.78
N CYS A 40 21.23 -17.21 -2.82
CA CYS A 40 21.01 -18.60 -3.23
C CYS A 40 22.31 -19.20 -3.74
N ARG A 41 22.75 -20.36 -3.24
CA ARG A 41 23.98 -21.02 -3.73
C ARG A 41 23.88 -21.50 -5.17
N GLU A 42 22.70 -21.91 -5.61
CA GLU A 42 22.51 -22.49 -6.94
C GLU A 42 22.45 -21.42 -8.04
N CYS A 43 21.62 -20.40 -7.87
CA CYS A 43 21.40 -19.38 -8.90
C CYS A 43 22.06 -18.03 -8.61
N ALA A 44 22.82 -17.93 -7.52
CA ALA A 44 23.49 -16.72 -7.03
C ALA A 44 22.59 -15.49 -6.76
N ARG A 45 21.26 -15.60 -6.90
CA ARG A 45 20.31 -14.50 -6.70
C ARG A 45 20.04 -14.20 -5.23
N VAL A 46 19.75 -12.95 -4.91
CA VAL A 46 19.41 -12.52 -3.54
C VAL A 46 17.92 -12.75 -3.26
N VAL A 47 17.62 -13.34 -2.10
CA VAL A 47 16.25 -13.58 -1.61
C VAL A 47 16.07 -13.07 -0.18
N CYS A 48 14.83 -12.69 0.17
CA CYS A 48 14.50 -12.22 1.51
C CYS A 48 14.44 -13.38 2.52
N SER A 49 14.62 -13.04 3.80
CA SER A 49 14.53 -13.96 4.94
C SER A 49 13.28 -14.83 4.93
N ASN A 50 12.12 -14.29 4.55
CA ASN A 50 10.87 -15.06 4.45
C ASN A 50 10.90 -16.10 3.32
N CYS A 51 11.42 -15.74 2.14
CA CYS A 51 11.55 -16.69 1.03
C CYS A 51 12.60 -17.76 1.35
N HIS A 52 13.69 -17.39 2.01
CA HIS A 52 14.69 -18.36 2.48
C HIS A 52 14.14 -19.30 3.57
N ALA A 53 13.34 -18.78 4.52
CA ALA A 53 12.66 -19.58 5.53
C ALA A 53 11.63 -20.54 4.91
N LEU A 54 10.88 -20.07 3.89
CA LEU A 54 9.97 -20.92 3.13
C LEU A 54 10.72 -22.06 2.43
N ALA A 55 11.91 -21.80 1.89
CA ALA A 55 12.75 -22.85 1.31
C ALA A 55 13.17 -23.88 2.37
N LYS A 56 13.57 -23.45 3.57
CA LYS A 56 13.87 -24.34 4.70
C LYS A 56 12.64 -25.16 5.14
N ALA A 57 11.45 -24.55 5.16
CA ALA A 57 10.21 -25.24 5.50
C ALA A 57 9.86 -26.32 4.47
N LYS A 58 9.96 -26.02 3.17
CA LYS A 58 9.73 -27.01 2.10
C LYS A 58 10.66 -28.22 2.19
N ARG A 59 11.91 -28.05 2.62
CA ARG A 59 12.83 -29.19 2.87
C ARG A 59 12.32 -30.13 3.93
N LYS A 60 11.75 -29.61 5.02
CA LYS A 60 11.13 -30.42 6.07
C LYS A 60 9.93 -31.23 5.54
N CYS A 61 9.34 -30.79 4.43
CA CYS A 61 8.24 -31.48 3.74
C CYS A 61 8.72 -32.42 2.62
N GLY A 62 10.01 -32.82 2.59
CA GLY A 62 10.53 -33.82 1.67
C GLY A 62 11.02 -33.31 0.31
N TRP A 63 11.23 -31.98 0.17
CA TRP A 63 11.90 -31.41 -1.01
C TRP A 63 13.43 -31.52 -0.86
N LEU A 64 14.12 -32.08 -1.86
CA LEU A 64 15.60 -32.17 -1.87
C LEU A 64 16.22 -30.82 -2.26
N ALA A 65 17.21 -30.38 -1.49
CA ALA A 65 17.96 -29.14 -1.71
C ALA A 65 19.25 -29.10 -0.88
N HIS A 66 20.36 -28.61 -1.45
CA HIS A 66 21.58 -28.28 -0.72
C HIS A 66 21.33 -27.10 0.23
N ALA A 67 22.05 -26.99 1.35
CA ALA A 67 21.95 -25.84 2.26
C ALA A 67 21.95 -24.50 1.48
N GLU A 68 21.01 -23.59 1.78
CA GLU A 68 20.97 -22.20 1.24
C GLU A 68 20.49 -22.02 -0.22
N GLU A 69 19.48 -22.78 -0.66
CA GLU A 69 18.82 -22.59 -1.97
C GLU A 69 17.51 -21.81 -1.85
N CYS A 70 17.17 -21.04 -2.90
CA CYS A 70 15.91 -20.30 -2.97
C CYS A 70 14.72 -21.20 -3.34
N PRO A 71 13.46 -20.78 -3.07
CA PRO A 71 12.28 -21.58 -3.39
C PRO A 71 12.08 -21.94 -4.87
N ARG A 72 12.72 -21.20 -5.79
CA ARG A 72 12.67 -21.44 -7.25
C ARG A 72 13.60 -22.56 -7.70
N CYS A 73 14.69 -22.80 -6.97
CA CYS A 73 15.65 -23.86 -7.26
C CYS A 73 15.30 -25.19 -6.58
N LEU A 74 14.20 -25.23 -5.80
CA LEU A 74 13.71 -26.46 -5.19
C LEU A 74 12.99 -27.34 -6.22
N TYR A 75 13.39 -28.61 -6.32
CA TYR A 75 12.74 -29.60 -7.19
C TYR A 75 11.83 -30.53 -6.37
N ALA A 76 10.66 -30.85 -6.90
CA ALA A 76 9.69 -31.73 -6.23
C ALA A 76 10.14 -33.20 -6.34
N HIS A 77 10.01 -33.95 -5.23
CA HIS A 77 10.06 -35.42 -5.30
C HIS A 77 8.80 -35.94 -6.03
N PRO A 78 8.86 -37.02 -6.83
CA PRO A 78 7.65 -37.76 -7.22
C PRO A 78 6.91 -38.24 -5.97
N PRO A 79 5.56 -38.24 -5.98
CA PRO A 79 4.76 -38.39 -4.77
C PRO A 79 4.93 -39.78 -4.14
N ARG A 80 5.24 -39.81 -2.84
CA ARG A 80 4.81 -40.90 -1.96
C ARG A 80 3.43 -40.55 -1.40
N SER A 81 2.62 -41.58 -1.19
CA SER A 81 1.17 -41.59 -0.94
C SER A 81 0.65 -40.54 0.07
N PRO A 82 -0.63 -40.12 -0.04
CA PRO A 82 -1.15 -38.97 0.70
C PRO A 82 -1.35 -39.29 2.18
N VAL A 83 -0.91 -38.38 3.05
CA VAL A 83 -1.27 -38.32 4.48
C VAL A 83 -2.38 -37.30 4.66
N GLU A 84 -3.48 -37.71 5.29
CA GLU A 84 -4.66 -36.86 5.57
C GLU A 84 -4.40 -35.89 6.73
N LEU A 85 -4.83 -34.63 6.56
CA LEU A 85 -4.85 -33.59 7.59
C LEU A 85 -6.30 -33.37 8.10
N PRO A 86 -6.54 -33.20 9.41
CA PRO A 86 -7.89 -33.06 9.96
C PRO A 86 -8.48 -31.64 9.83
N LYS A 87 -9.81 -31.58 9.67
CA LYS A 87 -10.63 -30.37 9.47
C LYS A 87 -10.89 -29.59 10.76
N ALA A 88 -10.76 -28.27 10.73
CA ALA A 88 -11.13 -27.36 11.82
C ALA A 88 -12.63 -27.01 11.80
N LYS A 89 -13.26 -27.03 12.99
CA LYS A 89 -14.66 -26.67 13.24
C LYS A 89 -14.85 -25.14 13.21
N ARG A 90 -15.92 -24.65 12.55
CA ARG A 90 -16.44 -23.28 12.70
C ARG A 90 -17.82 -23.34 13.34
N GLY A 91 -18.05 -22.52 14.35
CA GLY A 91 -19.36 -22.21 14.89
C GLY A 91 -19.49 -20.71 15.07
N LEU A 92 -20.57 -20.13 14.56
CA LEU A 92 -21.20 -18.88 15.01
C LEU A 92 -22.55 -18.78 14.29
N SER A 93 -23.62 -18.69 15.09
CA SER A 93 -25.01 -18.84 14.68
C SER A 93 -25.63 -17.53 14.19
N HIS A 94 -26.63 -17.70 13.32
CA HIS A 94 -27.30 -16.68 12.51
C HIS A 94 -28.34 -15.83 13.27
N ALA A 95 -28.33 -15.85 14.60
CA ALA A 95 -29.46 -15.37 15.43
C ALA A 95 -29.33 -13.91 15.90
N THR A 96 -28.18 -13.26 15.75
CA THR A 96 -27.96 -11.90 16.28
C THR A 96 -28.14 -10.79 15.24
N ALA A 97 -28.34 -11.13 13.96
CA ALA A 97 -28.42 -10.15 12.86
C ALA A 97 -29.83 -9.58 12.58
N ARG A 98 -30.86 -9.97 13.34
CA ARG A 98 -32.27 -9.67 13.02
C ARG A 98 -32.97 -8.64 13.91
N ALA A 99 -32.24 -7.89 14.74
CA ALA A 99 -32.82 -6.99 15.75
C ALA A 99 -32.61 -5.47 15.51
N LEU A 100 -32.22 -5.03 14.30
CA LEU A 100 -31.98 -3.60 14.03
C LEU A 100 -32.72 -3.04 12.78
N GLN A 101 -33.89 -3.57 12.44
CA GLN A 101 -34.71 -3.03 11.34
C GLN A 101 -36.14 -2.75 11.81
N SER A 102 -36.33 -1.57 12.41
CA SER A 102 -37.64 -0.88 12.41
C SER A 102 -37.48 0.56 12.90
N VAL A 103 -37.55 1.52 11.98
CA VAL A 103 -37.97 2.91 12.27
C VAL A 103 -39.02 3.29 11.24
N PRO A 104 -40.21 3.79 11.65
CA PRO A 104 -41.26 4.19 10.73
C PRO A 104 -41.21 5.68 10.39
N GLY A 105 -41.62 6.01 9.15
CA GLY A 105 -42.32 7.25 8.83
C GLY A 105 -41.47 8.44 8.37
N THR A 106 -41.50 8.71 7.06
CA THR A 106 -41.25 10.06 6.53
C THR A 106 -42.28 10.30 5.41
N PRO A 107 -43.04 11.41 5.43
CA PRO A 107 -44.12 11.62 4.48
C PRO A 107 -43.58 12.06 3.11
N SER A 108 -44.21 11.53 2.06
CA SER A 108 -44.00 11.92 0.68
C SER A 108 -44.58 13.31 0.40
N GLY A 109 -43.77 14.21 -0.15
CA GLY A 109 -44.22 15.46 -0.76
C GLY A 109 -43.69 15.55 -2.19
N SER A 110 -44.60 15.62 -3.16
CA SER A 110 -44.33 15.80 -4.59
C SER A 110 -43.65 17.14 -4.90
N PRO A 111 -42.82 17.24 -5.96
CA PRO A 111 -42.23 18.51 -6.36
C PRO A 111 -43.23 19.30 -7.21
N ALA A 112 -43.73 20.42 -6.68
CA ALA A 112 -44.43 21.43 -7.44
C ALA A 112 -43.40 22.25 -8.25
N THR A 113 -43.61 22.30 -9.56
CA THR A 113 -43.00 23.26 -10.48
C THR A 113 -43.44 24.68 -10.11
N GLY A 114 -42.54 25.45 -9.49
CA GLY A 114 -42.71 26.88 -9.21
C GLY A 114 -41.52 27.68 -9.77
N PRO A 115 -41.75 28.91 -10.25
CA PRO A 115 -40.69 29.75 -10.82
C PRO A 115 -39.69 30.21 -9.76
N CYS A 116 -38.45 30.41 -10.21
CA CYS A 116 -37.26 30.81 -9.44
C CYS A 116 -37.54 31.88 -8.36
N GLN A 117 -37.41 31.48 -7.09
CA GLN A 117 -37.61 32.30 -5.88
C GLN A 117 -36.52 33.38 -5.67
N LEU A 118 -35.45 33.41 -6.49
CA LEU A 118 -34.37 34.39 -6.33
C LEU A 118 -34.71 35.80 -6.85
N CYS A 119 -35.88 35.98 -7.48
CA CYS A 119 -36.21 37.23 -8.17
C CYS A 119 -37.40 38.00 -7.58
N ARG A 120 -38.02 37.54 -6.47
CA ARG A 120 -39.12 38.27 -5.81
C ARG A 120 -38.95 38.30 -4.30
N GLY A 121 -38.55 39.46 -3.79
CA GLY A 121 -38.70 39.80 -2.37
C GLY A 121 -37.42 40.26 -1.71
N ALA A 122 -36.88 41.42 -2.12
CA ALA A 122 -36.18 42.27 -1.16
C ALA A 122 -37.25 42.85 -0.21
N GLY A 123 -37.70 42.02 0.73
CA GLY A 123 -38.44 42.50 1.90
C GLY A 123 -37.54 43.44 2.71
N PRO A 124 -38.12 44.26 3.61
CA PRO A 124 -37.35 45.14 4.48
C PRO A 124 -36.28 44.29 5.17
N VAL A 125 -35.02 44.64 4.93
CA VAL A 125 -33.87 43.98 5.55
C VAL A 125 -34.13 44.05 7.05
N ASP A 126 -34.21 42.90 7.72
CA ASP A 126 -34.40 42.81 9.16
C ASP A 126 -33.11 43.32 9.85
N VAL A 127 -33.04 44.66 9.94
CA VAL A 127 -31.91 45.39 10.50
C VAL A 127 -31.75 45.04 11.97
N ASP A 128 -32.87 44.78 12.66
CA ASP A 128 -32.88 44.40 14.08
C ASP A 128 -32.32 42.99 14.27
N GLY A 129 -32.71 42.02 13.45
CA GLY A 129 -32.12 40.68 13.45
C GLY A 129 -30.64 40.68 13.07
N ALA A 130 -30.22 41.56 12.15
CA ALA A 130 -28.80 41.74 11.83
C ALA A 130 -28.02 42.34 13.02
N ARG A 131 -28.61 43.31 13.72
CA ARG A 131 -28.01 43.95 14.89
C ARG A 131 -27.90 42.99 16.07
N GLN A 132 -28.90 42.14 16.31
CA GLN A 132 -28.87 41.08 17.33
C GLN A 132 -27.79 40.04 17.05
N ARG A 133 -27.61 39.63 15.77
CA ARG A 133 -26.52 38.74 15.37
C ARG A 133 -25.15 39.39 15.58
N ALA A 134 -25.01 40.68 15.28
CA ALA A 134 -23.77 41.41 15.52
C ALA A 134 -23.41 41.44 17.01
N THR A 135 -24.36 41.79 17.90
CA THR A 135 -24.13 41.79 19.35
C THR A 135 -23.83 40.39 19.90
N GLN A 136 -24.46 39.36 19.34
CA GLN A 136 -24.18 37.97 19.71
C GLN A 136 -22.74 37.58 19.34
N LEU A 137 -22.29 37.93 18.13
CA LEU A 137 -20.92 37.67 17.68
C LEU A 137 -19.89 38.46 18.51
N GLU A 138 -20.17 39.71 18.85
CA GLU A 138 -19.30 40.53 19.72
C GLU A 138 -19.13 39.88 21.11
N SER A 139 -20.22 39.36 21.70
CA SER A 139 -20.14 38.63 22.98
C SER A 139 -19.32 37.34 22.88
N GLN A 140 -19.39 36.64 21.73
CA GLN A 140 -18.60 35.43 21.49
C GLN A 140 -17.11 35.75 21.31
N ILE A 141 -16.79 36.83 20.61
CA ILE A 141 -15.42 37.31 20.44
C ILE A 141 -14.81 37.66 21.80
N ALA A 142 -15.52 38.44 22.63
CA ALA A 142 -15.06 38.79 23.97
C ALA A 142 -14.81 37.56 24.86
N ALA A 143 -15.68 36.55 24.80
CA ALA A 143 -15.51 35.30 25.54
C ALA A 143 -14.29 34.49 25.04
N LEU A 144 -14.02 34.50 23.74
CA LEU A 144 -12.84 33.86 23.16
C LEU A 144 -11.55 34.59 23.53
N GLU A 145 -11.55 35.92 23.52
CA GLU A 145 -10.41 36.74 23.93
C GLU A 145 -10.03 36.47 25.40
N LEU A 146 -11.03 36.40 26.30
CA LEU A 146 -10.80 36.04 27.70
C LEU A 146 -10.16 34.65 27.83
N ARG A 147 -10.67 33.67 27.07
CA ARG A 147 -10.14 32.30 27.09
C ARG A 147 -8.74 32.19 26.50
N VAL A 148 -8.42 33.00 25.48
CA VAL A 148 -7.06 33.11 24.95
C VAL A 148 -6.13 33.71 26.00
N ALA A 149 -6.55 34.74 26.71
CA ALA A 149 -5.77 35.35 27.80
C ALA A 149 -5.51 34.35 28.95
N GLU A 150 -6.52 33.59 29.38
CA GLU A 150 -6.34 32.51 30.37
C GLU A 150 -5.34 31.46 29.91
N LEU A 151 -5.44 30.99 28.66
CA LEU A 151 -4.51 30.00 28.09
C LEU A 151 -3.09 30.55 27.96
N GLN A 152 -2.93 31.83 27.62
CA GLN A 152 -1.63 32.51 27.60
C GLN A 152 -1.02 32.61 29.00
N GLN A 153 -1.85 32.86 30.02
CA GLN A 153 -1.40 32.89 31.42
C GLN A 153 -0.96 31.49 31.89
N VAL A 154 -1.72 30.44 31.61
CA VAL A 154 -1.34 29.06 31.94
C VAL A 154 -0.04 28.65 31.25
N ARG A 155 0.15 29.07 29.99
CA ARG A 155 1.41 28.84 29.25
C ARG A 155 2.60 29.58 29.85
N ALA A 156 2.39 30.73 30.50
CA ALA A 156 3.44 31.49 31.18
C ALA A 156 3.86 30.88 32.53
N VAL A 157 3.02 30.06 33.16
CA VAL A 157 3.25 29.48 34.50
C VAL A 157 4.19 28.27 34.48
N ALA A 158 4.27 27.53 33.38
CA ALA A 158 5.34 26.55 33.18
C ALA A 158 6.57 27.31 32.61
N PRO A 159 7.66 27.53 33.38
CA PRO A 159 8.82 28.19 32.83
C PRO A 159 9.33 27.34 31.66
N VAL A 160 9.62 27.95 30.52
CA VAL A 160 10.15 27.29 29.31
C VAL A 160 11.28 26.30 29.64
N SER A 161 12.07 26.61 30.68
CA SER A 161 13.08 25.75 31.31
C SER A 161 12.58 24.34 31.67
N ASP A 162 11.40 24.20 32.25
CA ASP A 162 10.92 22.91 32.77
C ASP A 162 10.37 22.03 31.64
N LEU A 163 9.71 22.64 30.65
CA LEU A 163 9.33 21.96 29.41
C LEU A 163 10.56 21.52 28.60
N GLU A 164 11.62 22.33 28.55
CA GLU A 164 12.88 21.94 27.92
C GLU A 164 13.60 20.82 28.68
N LYS A 165 13.57 20.83 30.02
CA LYS A 165 14.12 19.73 30.83
C LYS A 165 13.35 18.44 30.59
N GLU A 166 12.03 18.52 30.53
CA GLU A 166 11.17 17.37 30.23
C GLU A 166 11.37 16.87 28.80
N ASN A 167 11.44 17.76 27.80
CA ASN A 167 11.80 17.40 26.43
C ASN A 167 13.18 16.73 26.34
N ARG A 168 14.19 17.25 27.05
CA ARG A 168 15.51 16.61 27.12
C ARG A 168 15.45 15.22 27.76
N ARG A 169 14.64 15.06 28.81
CA ARG A 169 14.43 13.76 29.47
C ARG A 169 13.75 12.77 28.53
N LEU A 170 12.68 13.18 27.85
CA LEU A 170 11.95 12.36 26.88
C LEU A 170 12.85 12.01 25.68
N LYS A 171 13.62 12.98 25.15
CA LYS A 171 14.58 12.74 24.07
C LYS A 171 15.60 11.65 24.45
N ARG A 172 16.18 11.73 25.64
CA ARG A 172 17.09 10.68 26.15
C ARG A 172 16.40 9.32 26.31
N GLN A 173 15.15 9.29 26.77
CA GLN A 173 14.40 8.04 26.91
C GLN A 173 14.09 7.40 25.56
N LEU A 174 13.72 8.21 24.56
CA LEU A 174 13.49 7.75 23.19
C LEU A 174 14.78 7.22 22.56
N GLU A 175 15.89 7.94 22.71
CA GLU A 175 17.21 7.51 22.24
C GLU A 175 17.68 6.21 22.93
N GLN A 176 17.47 6.07 24.25
CA GLN A 176 17.75 4.83 24.99
C GLN A 176 16.88 3.65 24.54
N ALA A 177 15.66 3.92 24.07
CA ALA A 177 14.79 2.93 23.45
C ALA A 177 15.16 2.63 21.98
N GLY A 178 16.20 3.27 21.44
CA GLY A 178 16.65 3.13 20.06
C GLY A 178 15.78 3.89 19.05
N MET A 179 14.97 4.85 19.51
CA MET A 179 14.18 5.73 18.65
C MET A 179 14.95 7.05 18.45
N GLN A 180 15.29 7.36 17.20
CA GLN A 180 15.88 8.65 16.86
C GLN A 180 14.82 9.74 16.99
N VAL A 181 15.14 10.78 17.75
CA VAL A 181 14.31 11.98 17.88
C VAL A 181 14.79 12.98 16.86
N ALA A 182 13.89 13.45 15.99
CA ALA A 182 14.20 14.49 15.02
C ALA A 182 14.81 15.69 15.75
N ASP A 183 15.97 16.15 15.27
CA ASP A 183 16.50 17.42 15.70
C ASP A 183 15.58 18.54 15.23
N ASP A 184 15.45 19.60 16.02
CA ASP A 184 14.70 20.80 15.65
C ASP A 184 15.48 21.55 14.57
N MET A 185 15.32 21.09 13.34
CA MET A 185 16.02 21.57 12.16
C MET A 185 14.97 21.90 11.11
N SER A 186 15.04 23.11 10.55
CA SER A 186 14.11 23.50 9.50
C SER A 186 14.29 22.66 8.25
N TYR A 187 13.23 22.51 7.45
CA TYR A 187 13.28 21.77 6.18
C TYR A 187 14.39 22.29 5.24
N ALA A 188 14.54 23.62 5.15
CA ALA A 188 15.54 24.25 4.30
C ALA A 188 16.98 23.95 4.76
N GLU A 189 17.24 24.03 6.06
CA GLU A 189 18.55 23.69 6.64
C GLU A 189 18.87 22.20 6.47
N ALA A 190 17.90 21.32 6.74
CA ALA A 190 18.06 19.87 6.57
C ALA A 190 18.40 19.51 5.11
N LYS A 191 17.72 20.13 4.14
CA LYS A 191 17.99 19.95 2.71
C LYS A 191 19.36 20.48 2.30
N ALA A 192 19.76 21.65 2.80
CA ALA A 192 21.07 22.23 2.53
C ALA A 192 22.21 21.37 3.13
N ARG A 193 22.06 20.91 4.37
CA ARG A 193 23.03 20.00 5.03
C ARG A 193 23.11 18.66 4.31
N MET A 194 21.98 18.06 3.94
CA MET A 194 21.95 16.80 3.20
C MET A 194 22.68 16.91 1.85
N THR A 195 22.55 18.05 1.17
CA THR A 195 23.28 18.33 -0.08
C THR A 195 24.78 18.47 0.17
N ALA A 196 25.19 19.19 1.21
CA ALA A 196 26.59 19.37 1.58
C ALA A 196 27.25 18.04 1.99
N ILE A 197 26.57 17.25 2.82
CA ILE A 197 27.01 15.92 3.25
C ILE A 197 27.17 15.00 2.04
N SER A 198 26.19 14.97 1.14
CA SER A 198 26.27 14.11 -0.05
C SER A 198 27.40 14.49 -0.99
N ARG A 199 27.69 15.78 -1.14
CA ARG A 199 28.87 16.25 -1.88
C ARG A 199 30.15 15.75 -1.21
N ARG A 200 30.27 15.87 0.12
CA ARG A 200 31.45 15.42 0.85
C ARG A 200 31.64 13.90 0.81
N MET A 201 30.55 13.14 0.95
CA MET A 201 30.59 11.68 0.81
C MET A 201 31.01 11.26 -0.61
N ALA A 202 30.61 11.99 -1.65
CA ALA A 202 31.04 11.74 -3.02
C ALA A 202 32.54 12.06 -3.23
N GLU A 203 33.09 13.07 -2.54
CA GLU A 203 34.53 13.38 -2.55
C GLU A 203 35.37 12.27 -1.86
N ILE A 204 34.86 11.70 -0.76
CA ILE A 204 35.50 10.56 -0.10
C ILE A 204 35.36 9.29 -0.96
N GLY A 205 34.21 9.12 -1.64
CA GLY A 205 33.95 8.03 -2.57
C GLY A 205 33.20 6.86 -1.95
N SER A 206 33.75 6.23 -0.91
CA SER A 206 33.10 5.11 -0.21
C SER A 206 33.60 4.92 1.22
N SER A 207 32.89 4.07 1.99
CA SER A 207 33.30 3.62 3.33
C SER A 207 34.62 2.84 3.32
N ASP A 208 34.98 2.23 2.19
CA ASP A 208 36.18 1.39 2.03
C ASP A 208 37.30 2.16 1.33
N VAL A 209 37.43 3.46 1.61
CA VAL A 209 38.45 4.30 1.00
C VAL A 209 39.84 3.71 1.24
N THR A 210 40.68 3.71 0.20
CA THR A 210 42.07 3.27 0.28
C THR A 210 42.98 4.49 0.11
N HIS A 211 43.91 4.67 1.04
CA HIS A 211 44.86 5.77 1.03
C HIS A 211 46.25 5.24 1.40
N PRO A 212 47.34 5.72 0.75
CA PRO A 212 48.70 5.23 1.04
C PRO A 212 49.11 5.44 2.50
N ASP A 213 48.66 6.54 3.10
CA ASP A 213 48.79 6.75 4.54
C ASP A 213 47.58 6.18 5.30
N LYS A 214 47.86 5.24 6.21
CA LYS A 214 46.88 4.58 7.07
C LYS A 214 46.18 5.53 8.03
N ALA A 215 46.86 6.59 8.50
CA ALA A 215 46.25 7.55 9.41
C ALA A 215 45.16 8.36 8.68
N THR A 216 45.48 8.87 7.48
CA THR A 216 44.52 9.54 6.60
C THR A 216 43.39 8.61 6.18
N GLN A 217 43.67 7.33 5.90
CA GLN A 217 42.63 6.33 5.61
C GLN A 217 41.63 6.20 6.77
N ALA A 218 42.12 5.99 7.99
CA ALA A 218 41.26 5.86 9.17
C ALA A 218 40.46 7.14 9.44
N ALA A 219 41.05 8.31 9.21
CA ALA A 219 40.36 9.59 9.33
C ALA A 219 39.21 9.74 8.33
N LEU A 220 39.44 9.42 7.05
CA LEU A 220 38.40 9.48 6.02
C LEU A 220 37.28 8.46 6.26
N GLN A 221 37.59 7.26 6.74
CA GLN A 221 36.59 6.26 7.12
C GLN A 221 35.75 6.75 8.32
N GLY A 222 36.40 7.36 9.32
CA GLY A 222 35.72 7.97 10.46
C GLY A 222 34.80 9.12 10.04
N GLU A 223 35.29 10.02 9.18
CA GLU A 223 34.51 11.13 8.62
C GLU A 223 33.30 10.61 7.85
N TYR A 224 33.50 9.63 6.97
CA TYR A 224 32.43 9.01 6.19
C TYR A 224 31.33 8.41 7.09
N PHE A 225 31.72 7.68 8.14
CA PHE A 225 30.77 7.13 9.11
C PHE A 225 29.98 8.22 9.87
N THR A 226 30.63 9.32 10.24
CA THR A 226 29.95 10.47 10.85
C THR A 226 28.96 11.12 9.89
N LEU A 227 29.36 11.31 8.63
CA LEU A 227 28.51 11.88 7.58
C LEU A 227 27.27 11.02 7.33
N GLU A 228 27.38 9.69 7.35
CA GLU A 228 26.21 8.80 7.26
C GLU A 228 25.20 9.02 8.39
N GLN A 229 25.67 9.13 9.63
CA GLN A 229 24.79 9.41 10.78
C GLN A 229 24.16 10.80 10.68
N GLU A 230 24.91 11.81 10.26
CA GLU A 230 24.38 13.17 10.08
C GLU A 230 23.37 13.25 8.93
N MET A 231 23.60 12.51 7.84
CA MET A 231 22.67 12.41 6.72
C MET A 231 21.35 11.77 7.16
N GLU A 232 21.41 10.70 7.97
CA GLU A 232 20.22 10.07 8.55
C GLU A 232 19.44 11.05 9.44
N LYS A 233 20.12 11.81 10.30
CA LYS A 233 19.48 12.85 11.14
C LYS A 233 18.79 13.92 10.30
N CYS A 234 19.47 14.44 9.28
CA CYS A 234 18.89 15.43 8.37
C CYS A 234 17.66 14.86 7.64
N TYR A 235 17.74 13.61 7.20
CA TYR A 235 16.63 12.93 6.54
C TYR A 235 15.41 12.77 7.45
N VAL A 236 15.61 12.32 8.71
CA VAL A 236 14.53 12.18 9.69
C VAL A 236 13.90 13.53 10.01
N ALA A 237 14.69 14.58 10.21
CA ALA A 237 14.19 15.94 10.43
C ALA A 237 13.38 16.44 9.23
N MET A 238 13.87 16.22 8.00
CA MET A 238 13.17 16.58 6.78
C MET A 238 11.81 15.87 6.66
N LEU A 239 11.76 14.56 6.92
CA LEU A 239 10.51 13.79 6.87
C LEU A 239 9.48 14.23 7.93
N ALA A 240 9.95 14.78 9.06
CA ALA A 240 9.08 15.27 10.13
C ALA A 240 8.55 16.69 9.89
N SER A 241 9.10 17.42 8.92
CA SER A 241 8.70 18.80 8.61
C SER A 241 7.38 18.88 7.83
N GLU A 242 6.57 19.90 8.13
CA GLU A 242 5.31 20.17 7.42
C GLU A 242 5.57 20.56 5.95
N GLU A 243 6.67 21.28 5.70
CA GLU A 243 7.07 21.71 4.35
C GLU A 243 7.33 20.52 3.42
N TYR A 244 7.96 19.45 3.94
CA TYR A 244 8.15 18.23 3.17
C TYR A 244 6.81 17.58 2.82
N GLU A 245 5.86 17.52 3.76
CA GLU A 245 4.53 16.99 3.48
C GLU A 245 3.80 17.80 2.42
N LEU A 246 3.93 19.13 2.46
CA LEU A 246 3.37 20.04 1.46
C LEU A 246 4.02 19.85 0.08
N GLU A 247 5.36 19.71 0.02
CA GLU A 247 6.06 19.46 -1.25
C GLU A 247 5.64 18.12 -1.86
N VAL A 248 5.59 17.05 -1.05
CA VAL A 248 5.13 15.73 -1.48
C VAL A 248 3.70 15.81 -2.00
N ARG A 249 2.80 16.49 -1.28
CA ARG A 249 1.41 16.69 -1.70
C ARG A 249 1.31 17.49 -2.99
N ALA A 250 2.08 18.57 -3.14
CA ALA A 250 2.11 19.39 -4.34
C ALA A 250 2.60 18.58 -5.55
N ARG A 251 3.65 17.77 -5.36
CA ARG A 251 4.17 16.86 -6.40
C ARG A 251 3.14 15.81 -6.80
N GLU A 252 2.43 15.24 -5.84
CA GLU A 252 1.35 14.27 -6.09
C GLU A 252 0.19 14.90 -6.88
N VAL A 253 -0.24 16.11 -6.51
CA VAL A 253 -1.30 16.84 -7.22
C VAL A 253 -0.86 17.19 -8.64
N ALA A 254 0.37 17.71 -8.80
CA ALA A 254 0.92 18.04 -10.12
C ALA A 254 0.98 16.80 -11.02
N TRP A 255 1.48 15.67 -10.50
CA TRP A 255 1.52 14.40 -11.23
C TRP A 255 0.13 13.91 -11.60
N HIS A 256 -0.82 13.97 -10.67
CA HIS A 256 -2.21 13.59 -10.91
C HIS A 256 -2.81 14.45 -12.03
N THR A 257 -2.71 15.77 -11.95
CA THR A 257 -3.23 16.70 -12.96
C THR A 257 -2.61 16.45 -14.34
N GLN A 258 -1.29 16.25 -14.40
CA GLN A 258 -0.57 15.96 -15.64
C GLN A 258 -1.09 14.69 -16.33
N HIS A 259 -1.41 13.64 -15.56
CA HIS A 259 -1.78 12.33 -16.09
C HIS A 259 -3.28 12.04 -16.08
N ASN A 260 -4.12 12.95 -15.56
CA ASN A 260 -5.54 12.70 -15.36
C ASN A 260 -6.27 12.31 -16.66
N VAL A 261 -5.96 12.98 -17.77
CA VAL A 261 -6.56 12.68 -19.08
C VAL A 261 -6.19 11.26 -19.53
N ALA A 262 -4.93 10.87 -19.40
CA ALA A 262 -4.47 9.52 -19.74
C ALA A 262 -5.12 8.46 -18.82
N HIS A 263 -5.24 8.75 -17.53
CA HIS A 263 -5.92 7.87 -16.57
C HIS A 263 -7.40 7.67 -16.90
N ALA A 264 -8.11 8.73 -17.26
CA ALA A 264 -9.50 8.67 -17.68
C ALA A 264 -9.68 7.88 -18.99
N ALA A 265 -8.79 8.07 -19.97
CA ALA A 265 -8.78 7.31 -21.21
C ALA A 265 -8.53 5.81 -20.97
N ALA A 266 -7.53 5.49 -20.13
CA ALA A 266 -7.23 4.12 -19.72
C ALA A 266 -8.43 3.47 -19.03
N LEU A 267 -9.12 4.19 -18.14
CA LEU A 267 -10.33 3.70 -17.48
C LEU A 267 -11.44 3.37 -18.48
N ALA A 268 -11.72 4.27 -19.42
CA ALA A 268 -12.72 4.05 -20.46
C ALA A 268 -12.37 2.85 -21.35
N GLN A 269 -11.10 2.71 -21.73
CA GLN A 269 -10.61 1.58 -22.53
C GLN A 269 -10.75 0.25 -21.80
N VAL A 270 -10.27 0.18 -20.56
CA VAL A 270 -10.36 -1.04 -19.73
C VAL A 270 -11.81 -1.42 -19.47
N ARG A 271 -12.70 -0.44 -19.20
CA ARG A 271 -14.13 -0.71 -19.04
C ARG A 271 -14.72 -1.31 -20.31
N ARG A 272 -14.46 -0.76 -21.50
CA ARG A 272 -14.97 -1.34 -22.77
C ARG A 272 -14.62 -2.81 -22.98
N ALA A 273 -13.51 -3.29 -22.42
CA ALA A 273 -13.09 -4.69 -22.50
C ALA A 273 -13.68 -5.60 -21.41
N ILE A 274 -14.11 -5.05 -20.27
CA ILE A 274 -14.52 -5.83 -19.09
C ILE A 274 -16.04 -5.79 -18.89
N PRO A 275 -16.72 -6.95 -18.79
CA PRO A 275 -18.14 -7.01 -18.49
C PRO A 275 -18.48 -6.33 -17.15
N VAL A 276 -19.64 -5.70 -17.08
CA VAL A 276 -20.09 -4.98 -15.88
C VAL A 276 -20.16 -5.90 -14.65
N GLN A 277 -20.63 -7.14 -14.83
CA GLN A 277 -20.82 -8.13 -13.76
C GLN A 277 -19.60 -9.06 -13.56
N VAL A 278 -18.39 -8.61 -13.90
CA VAL A 278 -17.17 -9.46 -13.88
C VAL A 278 -16.91 -10.15 -12.53
N ALA A 279 -17.32 -9.53 -11.41
CA ALA A 279 -17.16 -10.09 -10.07
C ALA A 279 -18.04 -11.34 -9.84
N SER A 280 -19.31 -11.28 -10.24
CA SER A 280 -20.31 -12.34 -10.00
C SER A 280 -20.32 -13.42 -11.08
N LEU A 281 -19.98 -13.10 -12.33
CA LEU A 281 -20.07 -14.06 -13.44
C LEU A 281 -19.15 -15.27 -13.23
N PRO A 282 -19.61 -16.53 -13.28
CA PRO A 282 -18.70 -17.68 -13.28
C PRO A 282 -17.82 -17.69 -14.55
N LYS A 283 -16.69 -18.40 -14.51
CA LYS A 283 -15.75 -18.46 -15.65
C LYS A 283 -16.43 -18.89 -16.95
N ALA A 284 -17.35 -19.85 -16.88
CA ALA A 284 -18.09 -20.33 -18.06
C ALA A 284 -19.00 -19.24 -18.66
N ALA A 285 -19.67 -18.44 -17.84
CA ALA A 285 -20.47 -17.31 -18.33
C ALA A 285 -19.57 -16.22 -18.92
N LEU A 286 -18.45 -15.92 -18.26
CA LEU A 286 -17.47 -14.96 -18.77
C LEU A 286 -16.90 -15.35 -20.14
N LEU A 287 -16.71 -16.66 -20.40
CA LEU A 287 -16.29 -17.15 -21.72
C LEU A 287 -17.37 -16.92 -22.79
N ARG A 288 -18.66 -17.04 -22.45
CA ARG A 288 -19.75 -16.75 -23.38
C ARG A 288 -19.83 -15.26 -23.72
N GLU A 289 -19.71 -14.39 -22.71
CA GLU A 289 -19.65 -12.93 -22.89
C GLU A 289 -18.47 -12.49 -23.78
N LEU A 290 -17.38 -13.27 -23.79
CA LEU A 290 -16.16 -12.98 -24.55
C LEU A 290 -16.01 -13.85 -25.80
N ALA A 291 -17.05 -14.57 -26.23
CA ALA A 291 -16.97 -15.54 -27.33
C ALA A 291 -16.60 -14.89 -28.68
N GLY A 292 -16.97 -13.62 -28.89
CA GLY A 292 -16.62 -12.86 -30.10
C GLY A 292 -15.16 -12.38 -30.16
N ARG A 293 -14.33 -12.72 -29.17
CA ARG A 293 -12.95 -12.24 -29.08
C ARG A 293 -11.95 -13.37 -29.28
N PRO A 294 -10.92 -13.18 -30.13
CA PRO A 294 -9.90 -14.22 -30.37
C PRO A 294 -9.11 -14.56 -29.09
N ASP A 295 -8.90 -13.58 -28.22
CA ASP A 295 -8.20 -13.72 -26.94
C ASP A 295 -9.12 -14.06 -25.75
N GLY A 296 -10.43 -14.25 -26.00
CA GLY A 296 -11.46 -14.39 -24.97
C GLY A 296 -11.14 -15.42 -23.88
N PRO A 297 -10.68 -16.64 -24.19
CA PRO A 297 -10.32 -17.63 -23.18
C PRO A 297 -9.15 -17.26 -22.27
N ALA A 298 -8.11 -16.62 -22.83
CA ALA A 298 -6.98 -16.13 -22.06
C ALA A 298 -7.40 -14.94 -21.18
N PHE A 299 -8.18 -14.02 -21.74
CA PHE A 299 -8.66 -12.84 -21.04
C PHE A 299 -9.62 -13.20 -19.90
N ALA A 300 -10.55 -14.14 -20.09
CA ALA A 300 -11.44 -14.64 -19.04
C ALA A 300 -10.66 -15.24 -17.86
N ARG A 301 -9.61 -16.03 -18.13
CA ARG A 301 -8.71 -16.57 -17.09
C ARG A 301 -8.02 -15.44 -16.34
N ARG A 302 -7.53 -14.44 -17.06
CA ARG A 302 -6.85 -13.27 -16.49
C ARG A 302 -7.77 -12.49 -15.55
N LEU A 303 -8.96 -12.12 -16.01
CA LEU A 303 -9.98 -11.44 -15.20
C LEU A 303 -10.32 -12.21 -13.92
N LYS A 304 -10.37 -13.55 -13.95
CA LYS A 304 -10.61 -14.34 -12.72
C LYS A 304 -9.41 -14.46 -11.80
N SER A 305 -8.20 -14.48 -12.36
CA SER A 305 -6.97 -14.55 -11.57
C SER A 305 -6.56 -13.22 -10.92
N VAL A 306 -6.92 -12.09 -11.54
CA VAL A 306 -6.54 -10.74 -11.11
C VAL A 306 -7.78 -9.99 -10.61
N LYS A 307 -8.17 -10.30 -9.37
CA LYS A 307 -9.38 -9.72 -8.74
C LYS A 307 -9.37 -8.20 -8.60
N ALA A 308 -8.18 -7.56 -8.58
CA ALA A 308 -8.08 -6.10 -8.56
C ALA A 308 -8.79 -5.44 -9.76
N LEU A 309 -8.86 -6.12 -10.92
CA LEU A 309 -9.57 -5.60 -12.09
C LEU A 309 -11.09 -5.55 -11.91
N HIS A 310 -11.64 -6.29 -10.96
CA HIS A 310 -13.09 -6.23 -10.67
C HIS A 310 -13.47 -4.88 -10.09
N LEU A 311 -12.55 -4.20 -9.39
CA LEU A 311 -12.79 -2.90 -8.78
C LEU A 311 -13.05 -1.80 -9.81
N VAL A 312 -12.55 -1.94 -11.04
CA VAL A 312 -12.82 -0.99 -12.14
C VAL A 312 -14.32 -0.94 -12.51
N ARG A 313 -15.05 -2.02 -12.21
CA ARG A 313 -16.50 -2.19 -12.40
C ARG A 313 -17.29 -2.22 -11.08
N ALA A 314 -16.65 -1.94 -9.95
CA ALA A 314 -17.35 -1.85 -8.67
C ALA A 314 -17.99 -0.48 -8.51
N ASN A 315 -19.19 -0.46 -7.93
CA ASN A 315 -19.87 0.79 -7.59
C ASN A 315 -19.06 1.54 -6.50
N PRO A 316 -18.75 2.84 -6.68
CA PRO A 316 -18.06 3.66 -5.69
C PRO A 316 -18.69 3.60 -4.29
N ALA A 317 -20.03 3.61 -4.20
CA ALA A 317 -20.73 3.54 -2.91
C ALA A 317 -20.48 2.21 -2.19
N THR A 318 -20.39 1.10 -2.92
CA THR A 318 -20.02 -0.20 -2.36
C THR A 318 -18.58 -0.20 -1.88
N LEU A 319 -17.65 0.38 -2.65
CA LEU A 319 -16.23 0.44 -2.27
C LEU A 319 -15.97 1.26 -0.99
N LEU A 320 -16.79 2.28 -0.73
CA LEU A 320 -16.72 3.05 0.51
C LEU A 320 -16.96 2.17 1.75
N VAL A 321 -17.90 1.23 1.68
CA VAL A 321 -18.29 0.37 2.80
C VAL A 321 -17.55 -0.97 2.87
N VAL A 322 -16.85 -1.37 1.80
CA VAL A 322 -16.06 -2.62 1.76
C VAL A 322 -15.06 -2.69 2.93
N HIS A 323 -14.93 -3.84 3.57
CA HIS A 323 -13.96 -4.00 4.66
C HIS A 323 -12.51 -3.99 4.13
N PRO A 324 -11.53 -3.33 4.81
CA PRO A 324 -10.14 -3.23 4.33
C PRO A 324 -9.49 -4.59 4.03
N CYS A 325 -9.81 -5.65 4.79
CA CYS A 325 -9.30 -7.01 4.53
C CYS A 325 -9.60 -7.56 3.12
N GLU A 326 -10.62 -7.05 2.44
CA GLU A 326 -10.95 -7.45 1.07
C GLU A 326 -10.10 -6.72 0.05
N LEU A 327 -9.78 -5.44 0.30
CA LEU A 327 -8.97 -4.60 -0.59
C LEU A 327 -7.48 -4.85 -0.39
N VAL A 328 -6.99 -4.82 0.85
CA VAL A 328 -5.55 -4.89 1.18
C VAL A 328 -4.89 -6.18 0.70
N LYS A 329 -5.66 -7.27 0.53
CA LYS A 329 -5.17 -8.55 0.01
C LYS A 329 -5.00 -8.59 -1.51
N LEU A 330 -5.47 -7.58 -2.22
CA LEU A 330 -5.40 -7.51 -3.68
C LEU A 330 -4.03 -6.98 -4.11
N PRO A 331 -3.20 -7.79 -4.80
CA PRO A 331 -1.88 -7.36 -5.23
C PRO A 331 -1.95 -6.55 -6.53
N PHE A 332 -1.06 -5.56 -6.67
CA PHE A 332 -0.89 -4.78 -7.91
C PHE A 332 0.14 -5.39 -8.87
N THR A 333 0.94 -6.35 -8.40
CA THR A 333 2.11 -6.88 -9.13
C THR A 333 1.77 -7.56 -10.46
N LYS A 334 0.52 -7.98 -10.65
CA LYS A 334 0.04 -8.63 -11.89
C LYS A 334 -0.65 -7.66 -12.86
N LEU A 335 -0.78 -6.39 -12.47
CA LEU A 335 -1.39 -5.36 -13.30
C LEU A 335 -0.32 -4.69 -14.16
N CYS A 336 -0.60 -4.55 -15.45
CA CYS A 336 0.16 -3.68 -16.36
C CYS A 336 -0.17 -2.20 -16.09
N VAL A 337 0.60 -1.30 -16.67
CA VAL A 337 0.47 0.15 -16.45
C VAL A 337 -0.91 0.66 -16.85
N LEU A 338 -1.43 0.25 -18.01
CA LEU A 338 -2.78 0.63 -18.47
C LEU A 338 -3.86 0.29 -17.44
N GLU A 339 -3.77 -0.88 -16.82
CA GLU A 339 -4.73 -1.32 -15.81
C GLU A 339 -4.57 -0.60 -14.48
N ARG A 340 -3.32 -0.30 -14.09
CA ARG A 340 -3.07 0.49 -12.88
C ARG A 340 -3.59 1.91 -13.05
N GLN A 341 -3.41 2.51 -14.22
CA GLN A 341 -4.00 3.81 -14.58
C GLN A 341 -5.52 3.78 -14.49
N ALA A 342 -6.15 2.76 -15.10
CA ALA A 342 -7.60 2.57 -15.02
C ALA A 342 -8.09 2.37 -13.58
N LEU A 343 -7.41 1.52 -12.80
CA LEU A 343 -7.75 1.26 -11.41
C LEU A 343 -7.58 2.50 -10.54
N TYR A 344 -6.50 3.26 -10.73
CA TYR A 344 -6.24 4.50 -10.03
C TYR A 344 -7.35 5.53 -10.32
N ALA A 345 -7.70 5.72 -11.59
CA ALA A 345 -8.80 6.61 -12.00
C ALA A 345 -10.14 6.19 -11.38
N ALA A 346 -10.45 4.89 -11.37
CA ALA A 346 -11.70 4.37 -10.81
C ALA A 346 -11.82 4.57 -9.29
N LEU A 347 -10.69 4.70 -8.59
CA LEU A 347 -10.63 4.78 -7.13
C LEU A 347 -10.30 6.19 -6.61
N ALA A 348 -9.93 7.15 -7.46
CA ALA A 348 -9.45 8.46 -7.04
C ALA A 348 -10.47 9.20 -6.15
N ASP A 349 -11.74 9.26 -6.58
CA ASP A 349 -12.81 9.92 -5.82
C ASP A 349 -13.13 9.18 -4.52
N VAL A 350 -13.14 7.84 -4.56
CA VAL A 350 -13.36 6.99 -3.38
C VAL A 350 -12.25 7.18 -2.35
N ALA A 351 -11.00 7.32 -2.81
CA ALA A 351 -9.85 7.55 -1.96
C ALA A 351 -9.86 8.95 -1.33
N ALA A 352 -10.43 9.96 -1.99
CA ALA A 352 -10.65 11.26 -1.38
C ALA A 352 -11.59 11.17 -0.17
N GLU A 353 -12.66 10.36 -0.26
CA GLU A 353 -13.56 10.10 0.87
C GLU A 353 -12.89 9.30 1.99
N TRP A 354 -12.05 8.32 1.66
CA TRP A 354 -11.26 7.61 2.67
C TRP A 354 -10.31 8.54 3.41
N ARG A 355 -9.70 9.51 2.71
CA ARG A 355 -8.81 10.50 3.31
C ARG A 355 -9.54 11.40 4.31
N LYS A 356 -10.78 11.83 4.02
CA LYS A 356 -11.59 12.62 4.97
C LYS A 356 -11.85 11.88 6.30
N ASN A 357 -11.80 10.54 6.27
CA ASN A 357 -12.13 9.67 7.39
C ASN A 357 -10.91 8.87 7.91
N ASP A 358 -9.68 9.32 7.62
CA ASP A 358 -8.45 8.58 7.91
C ASP A 358 -8.14 8.38 9.40
N LYS A 359 -8.79 9.14 10.29
CA LYS A 359 -8.77 8.90 11.75
C LYS A 359 -9.26 7.51 12.12
N ASN A 360 -10.12 6.90 11.31
CA ASN A 360 -10.54 5.52 11.50
C ASN A 360 -9.53 4.58 10.83
N LYS A 361 -9.00 3.64 11.63
CA LYS A 361 -8.03 2.62 11.20
C LYS A 361 -8.43 1.91 9.90
N HIS A 362 -9.72 1.60 9.71
CA HIS A 362 -10.16 0.93 8.49
C HIS A 362 -9.99 1.78 7.24
N PHE A 363 -10.29 3.09 7.31
CA PHE A 363 -10.08 4.00 6.20
C PHE A 363 -8.60 4.32 6.00
N ALA A 364 -7.82 4.44 7.08
CA ALA A 364 -6.36 4.56 7.01
C ALA A 364 -5.72 3.39 6.26
N ASP A 365 -6.13 2.14 6.55
CA ASP A 365 -5.62 0.95 5.89
C ASP A 365 -5.96 0.93 4.38
N LYS A 366 -7.20 1.31 4.00
CA LYS A 366 -7.61 1.46 2.59
C LYS A 366 -6.79 2.54 1.89
N LEU A 367 -6.63 3.70 2.53
CA LEU A 367 -5.86 4.81 1.97
C LEU A 367 -4.38 4.44 1.81
N LYS A 368 -3.79 3.72 2.76
CA LYS A 368 -2.42 3.19 2.66
C LYS A 368 -2.26 2.24 1.47
N TRP A 369 -3.22 1.34 1.28
CA TRP A 369 -3.24 0.45 0.11
C TRP A 369 -3.36 1.22 -1.21
N PHE A 370 -4.22 2.24 -1.28
CA PHE A 370 -4.36 3.10 -2.46
C PHE A 370 -3.09 3.94 -2.73
N LYS A 371 -2.43 4.48 -1.69
CA LYS A 371 -1.11 5.13 -1.84
C LYS A 371 -0.09 4.18 -2.46
N GLY A 372 -0.09 2.90 -2.05
CA GLY A 372 0.74 1.86 -2.67
C GLY A 372 0.49 1.66 -4.18
N LEU A 373 -0.78 1.72 -4.62
CA LEU A 373 -1.14 1.69 -6.05
C LEU A 373 -0.55 2.90 -6.78
N ARG A 374 -0.82 4.10 -6.25
CA ARG A 374 -0.37 5.38 -6.83
C ARG A 374 1.16 5.41 -6.94
N ASP A 375 1.88 5.13 -5.86
CA ASP A 375 3.33 5.24 -5.83
C ASP A 375 3.96 4.20 -6.77
N GLY A 376 3.37 3.01 -6.88
CA GLY A 376 3.76 2.01 -7.87
C GLY A 376 3.54 2.50 -9.30
N LEU A 377 2.37 3.06 -9.59
CA LEU A 377 2.04 3.62 -10.90
C LEU A 377 2.96 4.80 -11.27
N MET A 378 3.24 5.72 -10.35
CA MET A 378 4.18 6.82 -10.56
C MET A 378 5.57 6.32 -10.96
N ARG A 379 6.08 5.28 -10.27
CA ARG A 379 7.37 4.67 -10.61
C ARG A 379 7.37 4.01 -11.99
N ASP A 380 6.32 3.26 -12.31
CA ASP A 380 6.21 2.53 -13.58
C ASP A 380 6.07 3.49 -14.76
N VAL A 381 5.26 4.56 -14.63
CA VAL A 381 5.15 5.62 -15.65
C VAL A 381 6.48 6.34 -15.84
N ALA A 382 7.14 6.78 -14.76
CA ALA A 382 8.45 7.43 -14.85
C ALA A 382 9.54 6.52 -15.43
N LEU A 383 9.42 5.19 -15.28
CA LEU A 383 10.31 4.23 -15.94
C LEU A 383 10.05 4.20 -17.45
N LEU A 384 8.79 4.13 -17.88
CA LEU A 384 8.42 4.13 -19.30
C LEU A 384 8.78 5.45 -20.00
N GLU A 385 8.52 6.59 -19.37
CA GLU A 385 8.88 7.91 -19.91
C GLU A 385 10.39 8.06 -20.12
N ARG A 386 11.20 7.55 -19.19
CA ARG A 386 12.68 7.54 -19.33
C ARG A 386 13.16 6.55 -20.38
N HIS A 387 12.44 5.46 -20.57
CA HIS A 387 12.80 4.41 -21.52
C HIS A 387 12.46 4.80 -22.97
N GLY A 388 11.33 5.46 -23.18
CA GLY A 388 10.85 5.87 -24.49
C GLY A 388 9.77 4.94 -25.07
N PRO A 389 9.32 5.21 -26.31
CA PRO A 389 8.24 4.46 -26.99
C PRO A 389 8.67 3.03 -27.32
N PRO A 390 7.75 2.09 -27.59
CA PRO A 390 8.10 0.69 -27.89
C PRO A 390 8.96 0.52 -29.16
N ASP A 391 8.87 1.43 -30.12
CA ASP A 391 9.56 1.36 -31.42
C ASP A 391 10.97 1.95 -31.35
N HIS A 392 11.83 1.44 -30.45
CA HIS A 392 13.24 1.83 -30.37
C HIS A 392 14.17 0.60 -30.36
N PRO A 393 15.43 0.76 -30.83
CA PRO A 393 16.44 -0.28 -30.69
C PRO A 393 16.79 -0.44 -29.21
N CYS A 394 16.43 -1.59 -28.66
CA CYS A 394 16.62 -1.92 -27.26
C CYS A 394 17.64 -3.05 -27.14
N ASP A 395 18.65 -2.91 -26.28
CA ASP A 395 19.71 -3.93 -26.12
C ASP A 395 19.16 -5.30 -25.67
N VAL A 396 17.99 -5.30 -25.03
CA VAL A 396 17.33 -6.52 -24.53
C VAL A 396 15.85 -6.51 -24.93
N PRO A 397 15.51 -6.83 -26.19
CA PRO A 397 14.14 -6.71 -26.69
C PRO A 397 13.12 -7.55 -25.90
N ALA A 398 13.52 -8.73 -25.41
CA ALA A 398 12.67 -9.58 -24.59
C ALA A 398 12.33 -9.01 -23.19
N ARG A 399 13.08 -7.98 -22.73
CA ARG A 399 12.89 -7.32 -21.43
C ARG A 399 12.60 -5.83 -21.55
N CYS A 400 12.40 -5.33 -22.77
CA CYS A 400 12.03 -3.96 -23.04
C CYS A 400 10.73 -3.62 -22.27
N PRO A 401 10.75 -2.72 -21.27
CA PRO A 401 9.56 -2.37 -20.51
C PRO A 401 8.41 -1.89 -21.41
N ALA A 402 8.69 -1.10 -22.45
CA ALA A 402 7.67 -0.60 -23.36
C ALA A 402 7.02 -1.72 -24.19
N LEU A 403 7.80 -2.70 -24.67
CA LEU A 403 7.25 -3.84 -25.42
C LEU A 403 6.43 -4.77 -24.52
N VAL A 404 6.91 -5.03 -23.30
CA VAL A 404 6.20 -5.85 -22.31
C VAL A 404 4.85 -5.23 -21.97
N GLU A 405 4.82 -3.91 -21.72
CA GLU A 405 3.60 -3.18 -21.40
C GLU A 405 2.65 -3.09 -22.61
N SER A 406 3.17 -2.85 -23.81
CA SER A 406 2.40 -2.86 -25.06
C SER A 406 1.71 -4.21 -25.28
N LYS A 407 2.45 -5.32 -25.15
CA LYS A 407 1.91 -6.67 -25.26
C LYS A 407 0.88 -6.99 -24.17
N ALA A 408 1.11 -6.51 -22.94
CA ALA A 408 0.15 -6.68 -21.86
C ALA A 408 -1.14 -5.87 -22.08
N ALA A 409 -1.06 -4.76 -22.82
CA ALA A 409 -2.18 -3.90 -23.20
C ALA A 409 -2.95 -4.39 -24.44
N GLU A 410 -2.38 -5.29 -25.25
CA GLU A 410 -2.98 -5.83 -26.48
C GLU A 410 -4.43 -6.35 -26.31
N PRO A 411 -4.79 -7.07 -25.22
CA PRO A 411 -6.19 -7.46 -24.98
C PRO A 411 -7.15 -6.28 -24.90
N TYR A 412 -6.70 -5.08 -24.55
CA TYR A 412 -7.55 -3.91 -24.44
C TYR A 412 -7.69 -3.12 -25.74
N LEU A 413 -6.97 -3.51 -26.81
CA LEU A 413 -7.08 -2.91 -28.13
C LEU A 413 -8.30 -3.43 -28.90
N THR A 414 -8.67 -4.70 -28.68
CA THR A 414 -9.90 -5.26 -29.26
C THR A 414 -11.10 -4.68 -28.48
N PRO A 415 -11.94 -3.83 -29.10
CA PRO A 415 -13.08 -3.24 -28.42
C PRO A 415 -14.03 -4.37 -27.99
N GLY A 416 -14.41 -4.37 -26.72
CA GLY A 416 -15.53 -5.17 -26.25
C GLY A 416 -16.84 -4.41 -26.44
N ASN A 417 -17.96 -5.13 -26.38
CA ASN A 417 -19.31 -4.56 -26.47
C ASN A 417 -19.81 -4.05 -25.11
N PHE A 418 -18.91 -3.69 -24.20
CA PHE A 418 -19.25 -3.25 -22.85
C PHE A 418 -19.19 -1.72 -22.74
N PRO A 419 -20.02 -1.10 -21.88
CA PRO A 419 -20.06 0.35 -21.76
C PRO A 419 -18.75 0.91 -21.22
N SER A 420 -18.21 1.96 -21.84
CA SER A 420 -17.00 2.67 -21.37
C SER A 420 -17.23 3.45 -20.07
N GLY A 421 -18.46 3.91 -19.86
CA GLY A 421 -18.85 4.77 -18.75
C GLY A 421 -19.00 4.05 -17.41
N ALA A 422 -19.44 4.81 -16.41
CA ALA A 422 -19.71 4.37 -15.05
C ALA A 422 -21.02 3.57 -14.94
N VAL A 423 -21.09 2.43 -15.62
CA VAL A 423 -22.17 1.46 -15.49
C VAL A 423 -21.70 0.34 -14.57
N PHE A 424 -22.48 0.08 -13.51
CA PHE A 424 -22.16 -0.86 -12.45
C PHE A 424 -23.24 -1.92 -12.33
N ALA A 425 -22.89 -3.09 -11.80
CA ALA A 425 -23.87 -4.16 -11.58
C ALA A 425 -24.87 -3.73 -10.51
N SER A 426 -26.16 -3.90 -10.79
CA SER A 426 -27.21 -3.68 -9.80
C SER A 426 -27.23 -4.87 -8.83
N PRO A 427 -27.65 -4.69 -7.57
CA PRO A 427 -27.79 -5.80 -6.62
C PRO A 427 -28.72 -6.92 -7.12
N GLY A 428 -29.70 -6.59 -7.95
CA GLY A 428 -30.61 -7.55 -8.58
C GLY A 428 -30.05 -8.28 -9.80
N ASP A 429 -28.93 -7.83 -10.37
CA ASP A 429 -28.30 -8.42 -11.55
C ASP A 429 -27.42 -9.63 -11.18
N ALA A 430 -27.37 -10.00 -9.90
CA ALA A 430 -26.75 -11.24 -9.48
C ALA A 430 -27.51 -12.40 -10.13
N ALA A 431 -26.97 -12.93 -11.24
CA ALA A 431 -27.50 -14.10 -11.92
C ALA A 431 -27.88 -15.13 -10.84
N PRO A 432 -29.12 -15.66 -10.85
CA PRO A 432 -29.54 -16.64 -9.87
C PRO A 432 -28.47 -17.73 -9.89
N MET A 433 -27.76 -17.85 -8.77
CA MET A 433 -26.79 -18.93 -8.58
C MET A 433 -27.56 -20.19 -8.95
N PRO A 434 -27.13 -20.96 -9.97
CA PRO A 434 -27.84 -22.18 -10.32
C PRO A 434 -27.97 -22.96 -9.02
N GLU A 435 -29.22 -23.21 -8.59
CA GLU A 435 -29.50 -23.93 -7.36
C GLU A 435 -28.54 -25.11 -7.35
N ALA A 436 -27.69 -25.15 -6.32
CA ALA A 436 -26.72 -26.22 -6.19
C ALA A 436 -27.55 -27.49 -6.13
N ARG A 437 -27.71 -28.17 -7.27
CA ARG A 437 -28.33 -29.48 -7.35
C ARG A 437 -27.49 -30.30 -6.37
N HIS A 438 -28.10 -30.60 -5.23
CA HIS A 438 -27.52 -31.49 -4.25
C HIS A 438 -27.35 -32.84 -4.95
N VAL A 439 -26.18 -33.03 -5.57
CA VAL A 439 -25.74 -34.35 -5.99
C VAL A 439 -25.51 -35.07 -4.67
N ALA A 440 -26.45 -35.96 -4.34
CA ALA A 440 -26.35 -36.82 -3.17
C ALA A 440 -24.97 -37.48 -3.20
N PRO A 441 -24.21 -37.45 -2.09
CA PRO A 441 -22.96 -38.17 -2.03
C PRO A 441 -23.25 -39.66 -2.35
N PRO A 442 -22.40 -40.33 -3.14
CA PRO A 442 -22.55 -41.76 -3.37
C PRO A 442 -22.56 -42.48 -2.02
N VAL A 443 -23.58 -43.31 -1.81
CA VAL A 443 -23.71 -44.18 -0.64
C VAL A 443 -22.52 -45.12 -0.66
N SER A 444 -21.53 -44.88 0.20
CA SER A 444 -20.41 -45.78 0.42
C SER A 444 -20.79 -46.80 1.49
N GLU A 445 -20.92 -48.05 1.06
CA GLU A 445 -21.12 -49.23 1.90
C GLU A 445 -19.93 -49.50 2.84
N ASP A 446 -20.29 -49.90 4.06
CA ASP A 446 -19.54 -50.59 5.12
C ASP A 446 -18.01 -50.39 5.25
N LYS A 447 -17.64 -49.64 6.29
CA LYS A 447 -16.33 -49.75 6.93
C LYS A 447 -16.47 -49.87 8.45
N ALA A 448 -15.95 -50.99 8.96
CA ALA A 448 -15.94 -51.43 10.35
C ALA A 448 -15.35 -50.38 11.34
N PRO A 449 -15.75 -50.42 12.62
CA PRO A 449 -15.34 -49.43 13.63
C PRO A 449 -13.85 -49.57 14.03
N PRO A 450 -13.12 -48.45 14.23
CA PRO A 450 -11.75 -48.49 14.73
C PRO A 450 -11.73 -48.69 16.25
N GLY A 451 -10.78 -49.52 16.71
CA GLY A 451 -10.52 -49.81 18.12
C GLY A 451 -9.91 -48.65 18.93
N PRO A 452 -9.78 -48.81 20.26
CA PRO A 452 -9.45 -47.73 21.18
C PRO A 452 -7.96 -47.32 21.09
N LEU A 453 -7.72 -46.02 20.88
CA LEU A 453 -6.38 -45.43 20.86
C LEU A 453 -5.87 -45.15 22.29
N ARG A 454 -4.69 -45.70 22.62
CA ARG A 454 -3.93 -45.39 23.85
C ARG A 454 -3.32 -43.98 23.79
N ARG A 455 -3.45 -43.22 24.89
CA ARG A 455 -2.77 -41.95 25.14
C ARG A 455 -1.27 -42.15 25.41
N PRO A 456 -0.36 -41.39 24.77
CA PRO A 456 1.02 -41.24 25.27
C PRO A 456 1.10 -40.16 26.36
N ALA A 457 2.02 -40.37 27.29
CA ALA A 457 2.34 -39.49 28.42
C ALA A 457 3.04 -38.19 27.99
N PRO A 458 2.94 -37.11 28.79
CA PRO A 458 3.56 -35.82 28.48
C PRO A 458 5.07 -35.85 28.73
N THR A 459 5.86 -35.52 27.71
CA THR A 459 7.27 -35.18 27.85
C THR A 459 7.41 -33.67 28.02
N SER A 460 8.02 -33.28 29.13
CA SER A 460 8.36 -31.92 29.52
C SER A 460 9.56 -31.39 28.73
N GLY A 461 9.56 -30.08 28.44
CA GLY A 461 10.72 -29.39 27.88
C GLY A 461 10.34 -28.16 27.05
N VAL A 462 9.97 -27.07 27.72
CA VAL A 462 9.83 -25.76 27.07
C VAL A 462 11.23 -25.15 26.91
N PRO A 463 11.66 -24.80 25.68
CA PRO A 463 12.93 -24.09 25.51
C PRO A 463 12.81 -22.65 26.01
N MET A 464 13.76 -22.27 26.86
CA MET A 464 13.93 -20.92 27.40
C MET A 464 13.97 -19.87 26.28
N SER A 465 13.26 -18.77 26.48
CA SER A 465 13.24 -17.66 25.53
C SER A 465 14.62 -17.00 25.44
N LEU A 466 14.97 -16.56 24.24
CA LEU A 466 16.24 -15.87 23.93
C LEU A 466 16.44 -14.60 24.78
N LEU A 467 15.36 -14.07 25.35
CA LEU A 467 15.39 -12.93 26.28
C LEU A 467 15.99 -13.30 27.65
N ALA A 468 15.75 -14.53 28.13
CA ALA A 468 16.33 -15.03 29.38
C ALA A 468 17.84 -15.32 29.24
N ALA A 469 18.29 -15.72 28.04
CA ALA A 469 19.71 -15.94 27.74
C ALA A 469 20.53 -14.63 27.68
N LEU A 470 19.90 -13.51 27.30
CA LEU A 470 20.57 -12.20 27.25
C LEU A 470 20.64 -11.51 28.62
N GLN A 471 19.73 -11.81 29.54
CA GLN A 471 19.76 -11.27 30.89
C GLN A 471 20.82 -11.94 31.79
N ALA A 472 21.21 -13.18 31.48
CA ALA A 472 22.26 -13.90 32.21
C ALA A 472 23.68 -13.37 31.92
N ARG A 473 23.92 -12.76 30.75
CA ARG A 473 25.24 -12.23 30.35
C ARG A 473 25.56 -10.82 30.86
N LYS A 474 24.68 -10.21 31.64
CA LYS A 474 24.86 -8.85 32.18
C LYS A 474 25.29 -8.83 33.66
N LYS A 475 25.59 -10.01 34.23
CA LYS A 475 25.99 -10.18 35.64
C LYS A 475 27.37 -10.80 35.84
N ASP A 476 28.11 -11.00 34.76
CA ASP A 476 29.56 -11.22 34.75
C ASP A 476 30.19 -10.05 33.97
#